data_AF-A0A847I6E1-F1
#
_entry.id   AF-A0A847I6E1-F1
#
_cell.length_a   1.000
_cell.length_b   1.000
_cell.length_c   1.000
_cell.angle_alpha   90.00
_cell.angle_beta   90.00
_cell.angle_gamma   90.00
#
_symmetry.space_group_name_H-M   'P 1'
#
loop_
_entity.id
_entity.type
_entity.pdbx_description
1 polymer ?
#
loop_
_entity_poly.entity_id
_entity_poly.type
_entity_poly.pdbx_seq_one_letter_code
_entity_poly.pdbx_strand_id
1 'polypeptide(L)' 'ANVDGAKQLVDFMLSPEVQAALPASMYVYPVQKDVRLPDSWRQTAPAPAWTVTMQPEYIKEHREEWLKEWRDVVKR' A
#
# COMPACT_ATOMS: atom_id res chain seq x y z
N ALA A 1 3.40 -26.93 5.04
CA ALA A 1 3.64 -25.48 4.86
C ALA A 1 4.18 -24.90 6.17
N ASN A 2 4.99 -23.83 6.13
CA ASN A 2 5.50 -23.16 7.32
C ASN A 2 4.64 -21.93 7.65
N VAL A 3 3.54 -22.14 8.38
CA VAL A 3 2.58 -21.06 8.71
C VAL A 3 3.15 -20.11 9.77
N ASP A 4 3.82 -20.64 10.79
CA ASP A 4 4.38 -19.84 11.87
C ASP A 4 5.48 -18.89 11.36
N GLY A 5 6.36 -19.39 10.50
CA GLY A 5 7.38 -18.56 9.84
C GLY A 5 6.77 -17.47 8.95
N ALA A 6 5.67 -17.76 8.25
CA ALA A 6 4.97 -16.76 7.46
C ALA A 6 4.37 -15.65 8.34
N LYS A 7 3.80 -16.01 9.50
CA LYS A 7 3.31 -15.04 10.47
C LYS A 7 4.43 -14.17 11.03
N GLN A 8 5.56 -14.78 11.41
CA GLN A 8 6.73 -14.05 11.91
C GLN A 8 7.28 -13.06 10.88
N LEU A 9 7.29 -13.42 9.60
CA LEU A 9 7.70 -12.51 8.54
C LEU A 9 6.75 -11.31 8.41
N VAL A 10 5.43 -11.54 8.47
CA VAL A 10 4.45 -10.44 8.45
C VAL A 10 4.61 -9.54 9.67
N ASP A 11 4.77 -10.12 10.85
CA ASP A 11 4.99 -9.35 12.09
C ASP A 11 6.28 -8.51 12.01
N PHE A 12 7.37 -9.06 11.41
CA PHE A 12 8.60 -8.32 11.14
C PHE A 12 8.38 -7.18 10.14
N MET A 13 7.65 -7.40 9.03
CA MET A 13 7.34 -6.35 8.05
C MET A 13 6.52 -5.19 8.65
N LEU A 14 5.73 -5.45 9.68
CA LEU A 14 4.93 -4.45 10.40
C LEU A 14 5.71 -3.75 11.53
N SER A 15 6.94 -4.17 11.81
CA SER A 15 7.79 -3.57 12.85
C SER A 15 8.14 -2.10 12.51
N PRO A 16 8.42 -1.27 13.53
CA PRO A 16 8.85 0.11 13.32
C PRO A 16 10.09 0.22 12.42
N GLU A 17 11.02 -0.73 12.53
CA GLU A 17 12.27 -0.73 11.75
C GLU A 17 12.00 -0.88 10.26
N VAL A 18 11.23 -1.90 9.85
CA VAL A 18 10.90 -2.10 8.43
C VAL A 18 10.05 -0.94 7.93
N GLN A 19 9.05 -0.52 8.71
CA GLN A 19 8.13 0.56 8.29
C GLN A 19 8.87 1.90 8.12
N ALA A 20 9.91 2.19 8.91
CA ALA A 20 10.74 3.38 8.75
C ALA A 20 11.65 3.33 7.50
N ALA A 21 12.01 2.14 7.03
CA ALA A 21 12.83 1.96 5.83
C ALA A 21 12.03 2.11 4.52
N LEU A 22 10.71 1.80 4.54
CA LEU A 22 9.86 1.78 3.35
C LEU A 22 9.82 3.10 2.55
N PRO A 23 9.68 4.29 3.17
CA PRO A 23 9.59 5.54 2.40
C PRO A 23 10.82 5.81 1.54
N ALA A 24 12.03 5.58 2.09
CA ALA A 24 13.27 5.85 1.37
C ALA A 24 13.61 4.76 0.35
N SER A 25 13.21 3.51 0.61
CA SER A 25 13.62 2.36 -0.21
C SER A 25 12.64 2.05 -1.33
N MET A 26 11.34 2.24 -1.09
CA MET A 26 10.28 1.81 -1.99
C MET A 26 9.37 2.96 -2.44
N TYR A 27 9.57 4.17 -1.91
CA TYR A 27 8.76 5.33 -2.23
C TYR A 27 7.26 5.15 -1.95
N VAL A 28 6.94 4.50 -0.84
CA VAL A 28 5.56 4.27 -0.37
C VAL A 28 5.30 4.89 1.01
N TYR A 29 4.04 5.22 1.29
CA TYR A 29 3.63 5.58 2.64
C TYR A 29 3.53 4.32 3.52
N PRO A 30 4.07 4.35 4.75
CA PRO A 30 4.00 3.23 5.68
C PRO A 30 2.58 3.10 6.24
N VAL A 31 2.21 1.89 6.65
CA VAL A 31 0.89 1.64 7.26
C VAL A 31 0.86 2.08 8.74
N GLN A 32 2.01 2.09 9.40
CA GLN A 32 2.17 2.62 10.75
C GLN A 32 2.08 4.16 10.72
N LYS A 33 1.26 4.74 11.60
CA LYS A 33 0.94 6.19 11.59
C LYS A 33 2.10 7.08 12.03
N ASP A 34 2.99 6.57 12.88
CA ASP A 34 4.01 7.37 13.57
C ASP A 34 5.39 7.29 12.90
N VAL A 35 5.44 6.94 11.61
CA VAL A 35 6.69 6.86 10.87
C VAL A 35 7.03 8.21 10.25
N ARG A 36 8.22 8.73 10.59
CA ARG A 36 8.75 9.95 9.99
C ARG A 36 9.04 9.72 8.50
N LEU A 37 8.42 10.53 7.65
CA LEU A 37 8.71 10.55 6.21
C LEU A 37 10.01 11.32 5.91
N PRO A 38 10.67 11.04 4.76
CA PRO A 38 11.85 11.77 4.33
C PRO A 38 11.56 13.27 4.20
N ASP A 39 12.52 14.10 4.62
CA ASP A 39 12.34 15.55 4.60
C ASP A 39 12.06 16.12 3.19
N SER A 40 12.58 15.45 2.16
CA SER A 40 12.35 15.80 0.75
C SER A 40 10.88 15.68 0.32
N TRP A 41 10.08 14.82 0.97
CA TRP A 41 8.70 14.57 0.57
C TRP A 41 7.75 15.69 0.96
N ARG A 42 8.13 16.54 1.93
CA ARG A 42 7.27 17.63 2.40
C ARG A 42 6.77 18.55 1.28
N GLN A 43 7.51 18.66 0.18
CA GLN A 43 7.15 19.48 -0.97
C GLN A 43 6.72 18.65 -2.19
N THR A 44 7.31 17.47 -2.40
CA THR A 44 7.15 16.69 -3.63
C THR A 44 6.10 15.58 -3.52
N ALA A 45 5.84 15.09 -2.32
CA ALA A 45 4.89 14.02 -2.02
C ALA A 45 4.34 14.17 -0.59
N PRO A 46 3.62 15.26 -0.29
CA PRO A 46 2.95 15.38 0.99
C PRO A 46 1.88 14.29 1.11
N ALA A 47 1.74 13.72 2.31
CA ALA A 47 0.68 12.77 2.58
C ALA A 47 -0.68 13.41 2.21
N PRO A 48 -1.55 12.70 1.48
CA PRO A 48 -2.81 13.27 1.04
C PRO A 48 -3.68 13.59 2.26
N ALA A 49 -4.33 14.77 2.24
CA ALA A 49 -5.22 15.20 3.32
C ALA A 49 -6.47 14.31 3.44
N TRP A 50 -6.84 13.62 2.36
CA TRP A 50 -7.94 12.67 2.29
C TRP A 50 -7.54 11.46 1.45
N THR A 51 -7.89 10.27 1.92
CA THR A 51 -7.72 9.01 1.19
C THR A 51 -9.07 8.39 0.88
N VAL A 52 -9.26 7.88 -0.33
CA VAL A 52 -10.39 7.03 -0.66
C VAL A 52 -10.11 5.62 -0.14
N THR A 53 -11.00 5.08 0.68
CA THR A 53 -10.93 3.71 1.16
C THR A 53 -12.14 2.94 0.64
N MET A 54 -11.89 1.75 0.12
CA MET A 54 -12.91 0.84 -0.41
C MET A 54 -12.75 -0.50 0.29
N GLN A 55 -13.86 -1.13 0.66
CA GLN A 55 -13.82 -2.41 1.36
C GLN A 55 -13.15 -3.48 0.47
N PRO A 56 -12.20 -4.28 0.99
CA PRO A 56 -11.52 -5.29 0.19
C PRO A 56 -12.46 -6.27 -0.50
N GLU A 57 -13.57 -6.63 0.13
CA GLU A 57 -14.59 -7.53 -0.41
C GLU A 57 -15.26 -6.93 -1.65
N TYR A 58 -15.60 -5.64 -1.58
CA TYR A 58 -16.16 -4.91 -2.72
C TYR A 58 -15.16 -4.85 -3.88
N ILE A 59 -13.88 -4.62 -3.61
CA ILE A 59 -12.82 -4.70 -4.63
C ILE A 59 -12.76 -6.10 -5.25
N LYS A 60 -12.80 -7.14 -4.43
CA LYS A 60 -12.74 -8.55 -4.88
C LYS A 60 -13.92 -8.91 -5.76
N GLU A 61 -15.12 -8.46 -5.43
CA GLU A 61 -16.34 -8.74 -6.18
C GLU A 61 -16.34 -8.09 -7.57
N HIS A 62 -15.82 -6.86 -7.67
CA HIS A 62 -15.93 -6.06 -8.89
C HIS A 62 -14.64 -5.96 -9.74
N ARG A 63 -13.48 -6.38 -9.22
CA ARG A 63 -12.18 -6.22 -9.92
C ARG A 63 -12.15 -6.76 -11.35
N GLU A 64 -12.76 -7.92 -11.60
CA GLU A 64 -12.68 -8.56 -12.92
C GLU A 64 -13.54 -7.84 -13.96
N GLU A 65 -14.68 -7.30 -13.53
CA GLU A 65 -15.55 -6.45 -14.34
C GLU A 65 -14.81 -5.16 -14.74
N TRP A 66 -14.27 -4.43 -13.76
CA TRP A 66 -13.54 -3.18 -14.02
C TRP A 66 -12.32 -3.40 -14.94
N LEU A 67 -11.57 -4.48 -14.73
CA LEU A 67 -10.43 -4.83 -15.58
C LEU A 67 -10.88 -5.14 -17.02
N LYS A 68 -12.06 -5.75 -17.22
CA LYS A 68 -12.62 -5.98 -18.55
C LYS A 68 -13.02 -4.67 -19.21
N GLU A 69 -13.78 -3.84 -18.51
CA GLU A 69 -14.22 -2.53 -19.00
C GLU A 69 -13.04 -1.66 -19.43
N TRP A 70 -12.00 -1.58 -18.59
CA TRP A 70 -10.78 -0.84 -18.91
C TRP A 70 -10.12 -1.32 -20.20
N ARG A 71 -9.98 -2.64 -20.38
CA ARG A 71 -9.40 -3.22 -21.60
C ARG A 71 -10.26 -2.90 -22.83
N ASP A 72 -11.58 -2.93 -22.71
CA ASP A 72 -12.49 -2.68 -23.82
C ASP A 72 -12.47 -1.20 -24.25
N VAL A 73 -12.20 -0.28 -23.31
CA VAL A 73 -12.06 1.16 -23.58
C VAL A 73 -10.70 1.48 -24.22
N VAL A 74 -9.60 0.94 -23.67
CA VAL A 74 -8.24 1.32 -24.11
C VAL A 74 -7.78 0.60 -25.38
N LYS A 75 -8.34 -0.58 -25.71
CA LYS A 75 -7.98 -1.31 -26.94
C LYS A 75 -8.67 -0.79 -28.22
N ARG A 76 -9.43 0.30 -28.14
CA ARG A 76 -10.05 0.94 -29.32
C ARG A 76 -9.12 1.95 -29.97
#